data_AF-A0A1I4ZUQ3-F1
#
_entry.id   AF-A0A1I4ZUQ3-F1
#
_cell.length_a   1.000
_cell.length_b   1.000
_cell.length_c   1.000
_cell.angle_alpha   90.00
_cell.angle_beta   90.00
_cell.angle_gamma   90.00
#
_symmetry.space_group_name_H-M   'P 1'
#
loop_
_entity.id
_entity.type
_entity.pdbx_description
1 polymer ?
#
loop_
_entity_poly.entity_id
_entity_poly.type
_entity_poly.pdbx_seq_one_letter_code
_entity_poly.pdbx_strand_id
1 'polypeptide(L)'
;MKPQDILLLLKLISINDNSWKQQIVAEALGMSQSEVSESVARSKYSGLLDPKGKKVMKMAFMDFLQFGLKYVFPQKPGPVVRGIPTSHSALPLSEQITSNENYVWPYAKGPVRGHSIIPLYSSVPEAALFDDALHELLALVDALRVGRVRERELALNELKKRIIGK
;
A
#
# COMPACT_ATOMS: atom_id res chain seq x y z
N MET A 1 2.75 -14.44 6.03
CA MET A 1 2.52 -13.26 5.15
C MET A 1 3.84 -12.54 4.97
N LYS A 2 4.12 -12.03 3.77
CA LYS A 2 5.28 -11.19 3.47
C LYS A 2 4.83 -9.78 3.06
N PRO A 3 5.67 -8.75 3.17
CA PRO A 3 5.27 -7.37 2.83
C PRO A 3 4.70 -7.19 1.40
N GLN A 4 5.26 -7.89 0.41
CA GLN A 4 4.76 -7.87 -0.98
C GLN A 4 3.34 -8.41 -1.14
N ASP A 5 2.84 -9.21 -0.19
CA ASP A 5 1.46 -9.70 -0.22
C ASP A 5 0.48 -8.52 -0.08
N ILE A 6 0.84 -7.49 0.69
CA ILE A 6 0.03 -6.27 0.83
C ILE A 6 0.03 -5.48 -0.47
N LEU A 7 1.20 -5.33 -1.11
CA LEU A 7 1.31 -4.67 -2.42
C LEU A 7 0.42 -5.35 -3.47
N LEU A 8 0.48 -6.69 -3.56
CA LEU A 8 -0.37 -7.45 -4.47
C LEU A 8 -1.86 -7.20 -4.19
N LEU A 9 -2.30 -7.34 -2.94
CA LEU A 9 -3.72 -7.20 -2.58
C LEU A 9 -4.24 -5.78 -2.88
N LEU A 10 -3.45 -4.74 -2.63
CA LEU A 10 -3.82 -3.37 -2.99
C LEU A 10 -3.89 -3.16 -4.50
N LYS A 11 -2.99 -3.76 -5.28
CA LYS A 11 -3.06 -3.72 -6.75
C LYS A 11 -4.31 -4.41 -7.30
N LEU A 12 -4.70 -5.53 -6.72
CA LEU A 12 -5.94 -6.20 -7.13
C LEU A 12 -7.19 -5.35 -6.78
N ILE A 13 -7.14 -4.60 -5.68
CA ILE A 13 -8.17 -3.62 -5.35
C ILE A 13 -8.16 -2.45 -6.35
N SER A 14 -6.99 -1.92 -6.73
CA SER A 14 -6.91 -0.78 -7.66
C SER A 14 -7.36 -1.15 -9.08
N ILE A 15 -7.09 -2.38 -9.53
CA ILE A 15 -7.59 -2.89 -10.83
C ILE A 15 -9.12 -3.07 -10.82
N ASN A 16 -9.69 -3.51 -9.69
CA ASN A 16 -11.12 -3.81 -9.53
C ASN A 16 -11.73 -4.74 -10.62
N ASP A 17 -10.91 -5.62 -11.20
CA ASP A 17 -11.30 -6.63 -12.18
C ASP A 17 -10.76 -8.01 -11.77
N ASN A 18 -11.65 -9.00 -11.72
CA ASN A 18 -11.31 -10.38 -11.34
C ASN A 18 -10.66 -11.18 -12.49
N SER A 19 -10.60 -10.62 -13.70
CA SER A 19 -10.02 -11.26 -14.88
C SER A 19 -8.49 -11.09 -15.00
N TRP A 20 -7.87 -10.42 -14.02
CA TRP A 20 -6.45 -10.09 -14.02
C TRP A 20 -5.55 -11.32 -14.25
N LYS A 21 -4.45 -11.09 -14.97
CA LYS A 21 -3.44 -12.10 -15.31
C LYS A 21 -2.18 -11.85 -14.49
N GLN A 22 -1.57 -12.93 -13.98
CA GLN A 22 -0.38 -12.84 -13.14
C GLN A 22 0.77 -12.10 -13.82
N GLN A 23 1.00 -12.35 -15.11
CA GLN A 23 2.06 -11.69 -15.88
C GLN A 23 1.90 -10.16 -15.88
N ILE A 24 0.69 -9.67 -16.16
CA ILE A 24 0.40 -8.23 -16.21
C ILE A 24 0.57 -7.59 -14.83
N VAL A 25 0.09 -8.27 -13.78
CA VAL A 25 0.23 -7.77 -12.40
C VAL A 25 1.69 -7.80 -11.94
N ALA A 26 2.44 -8.83 -12.31
CA ALA A 26 3.87 -8.94 -12.00
C ALA A 26 4.65 -7.77 -12.62
N GLU A 27 4.44 -7.50 -13.91
CA GLU A 27 5.05 -6.37 -14.62
C GLU A 27 4.68 -5.04 -13.97
N ALA A 28 3.38 -4.80 -13.73
CA ALA A 28 2.90 -3.57 -13.10
C ALA A 28 3.43 -3.34 -11.67
N LEU A 29 3.80 -4.41 -10.97
CA LEU A 29 4.34 -4.35 -9.61
C LEU A 29 5.87 -4.43 -9.57
N GLY A 30 6.56 -4.57 -10.70
CA GLY A 30 8.01 -4.83 -10.71
C GLY A 30 8.40 -6.10 -9.94
N MET A 31 7.53 -7.11 -9.96
CA MET A 31 7.73 -8.41 -9.31
C MET A 31 7.92 -9.50 -10.36
N SER A 32 8.57 -10.60 -10.00
CA SER A 32 8.57 -11.79 -10.85
C SER A 32 7.20 -12.51 -10.82
N GLN A 33 6.90 -13.27 -11.88
CA GLN A 33 5.66 -14.06 -11.93
C GLN A 33 5.61 -15.12 -10.81
N SER A 34 6.75 -15.72 -10.45
CA SER A 34 6.84 -16.67 -9.33
C SER A 34 6.53 -16.00 -7.99
N GLU A 35 7.04 -14.80 -7.73
CA GLU A 35 6.72 -14.04 -6.52
C GLU A 35 5.23 -13.72 -6.41
N VAL A 36 4.59 -13.34 -7.51
CA VAL A 36 3.13 -13.14 -7.56
C VAL A 36 2.40 -14.45 -7.27
N SER A 37 2.81 -15.56 -7.88
CA SER A 37 2.20 -16.88 -7.64
C SER A 37 2.29 -17.31 -6.17
N GLU A 38 3.46 -17.16 -5.54
CA GLU A 38 3.63 -17.45 -4.13
C GLU A 38 2.80 -16.51 -3.22
N SER A 39 2.70 -15.23 -3.59
CA SER A 39 1.91 -14.25 -2.87
C SER A 39 0.41 -14.58 -2.93
N VAL A 40 -0.08 -15.01 -4.10
CA VAL A 40 -1.44 -15.55 -4.26
C VAL A 40 -1.65 -16.76 -3.36
N ALA A 41 -0.71 -17.72 -3.35
CA ALA A 41 -0.81 -18.92 -2.52
C ALA A 41 -0.90 -18.59 -1.02
N ARG A 42 -0.04 -17.68 -0.52
CA ARG A 42 -0.08 -17.21 0.88
C ARG A 42 -1.36 -16.46 1.21
N SER A 43 -1.85 -15.62 0.29
CA SER A 43 -3.06 -14.83 0.49
C SER A 43 -4.32 -15.69 0.48
N LYS A 44 -4.35 -16.76 -0.33
CA LYS A 44 -5.39 -17.79 -0.28
C LYS A 44 -5.38 -18.55 1.04
N TYR A 45 -4.20 -19.00 1.47
CA TYR A 45 -4.03 -19.75 2.72
C TYR A 45 -4.49 -18.95 3.94
N SER A 46 -4.24 -17.65 3.95
CA SER A 46 -4.64 -16.73 5.04
C SER A 46 -6.07 -16.20 4.93
N GLY A 47 -6.81 -16.55 3.87
CA GLY A 47 -8.19 -16.09 3.66
C GLY A 47 -8.32 -14.63 3.20
N LEU A 48 -7.22 -13.99 2.77
CA LEU A 48 -7.24 -12.63 2.21
C LEU A 48 -7.58 -12.59 0.71
N LEU A 49 -7.38 -13.72 0.01
CA LEU A 49 -7.93 -13.98 -1.32
C LEU A 49 -8.97 -15.09 -1.26
N ASP A 50 -9.93 -15.04 -2.19
CA ASP A 50 -10.87 -16.12 -2.39
C ASP A 50 -10.16 -17.44 -2.81
N PRO A 51 -10.80 -18.61 -2.68
CA PRO A 51 -10.17 -19.88 -3.04
C PRO A 51 -9.72 -19.98 -4.52
N LYS A 52 -10.29 -19.19 -5.44
CA LYS A 52 -9.84 -19.13 -6.84
C LYS A 52 -8.62 -18.21 -7.02
N GLY A 53 -8.27 -17.40 -6.02
CA GLY A 53 -7.14 -16.48 -6.05
C GLY A 53 -7.35 -15.29 -6.97
N LYS A 54 -8.61 -14.91 -7.23
CA LYS A 54 -8.99 -13.83 -8.15
C LYS A 54 -9.56 -12.61 -7.45
N LYS A 55 -10.22 -12.80 -6.30
CA LYS A 55 -10.92 -11.71 -5.60
C LYS A 55 -10.35 -11.52 -4.20
N VAL A 56 -10.09 -10.25 -3.85
CA VAL A 56 -9.71 -9.87 -2.48
C VAL A 56 -10.91 -10.00 -1.54
N MET A 57 -10.70 -10.66 -0.41
CA MET A 57 -11.66 -10.74 0.68
C MET A 57 -11.64 -9.40 1.45
N LYS A 58 -12.30 -8.39 0.86
CA LYS A 58 -12.23 -6.97 1.25
C LYS A 58 -12.41 -6.73 2.76
N MET A 59 -13.38 -7.38 3.39
CA MET A 59 -13.60 -7.27 4.84
C MET A 59 -12.40 -7.78 5.65
N ALA A 60 -11.96 -9.02 5.37
CA ALA A 60 -10.81 -9.62 6.06
C ALA A 60 -9.52 -8.83 5.85
N PHE A 61 -9.30 -8.32 4.63
CA PHE A 61 -8.15 -7.47 4.33
C PHE A 61 -8.22 -6.13 5.07
N MET A 62 -9.40 -5.50 5.14
CA MET A 62 -9.58 -4.27 5.90
C MET A 62 -9.35 -4.47 7.40
N ASP A 63 -9.83 -5.57 7.98
CA ASP A 63 -9.56 -5.93 9.38
C ASP A 63 -8.05 -6.11 9.63
N PHE A 64 -7.35 -6.78 8.70
CA PHE A 64 -5.90 -6.91 8.78
C PHE A 64 -5.20 -5.55 8.72
N LEU A 65 -5.59 -4.66 7.80
CA LEU A 65 -5.01 -3.32 7.70
C LEU A 65 -5.23 -2.52 9.00
N GLN A 66 -6.45 -2.56 9.55
CA GLN A 66 -6.83 -1.82 10.74
C GLN A 66 -6.10 -2.32 12.01
N PHE A 67 -6.02 -3.63 12.19
CA PHE A 67 -5.61 -4.21 13.47
C PHE A 67 -4.24 -4.90 13.43
N GLY A 68 -3.83 -5.44 12.28
CA GLY A 68 -2.61 -6.27 12.15
C GLY A 68 -1.40 -5.53 11.58
N LEU A 69 -1.61 -4.72 10.53
CA LEU A 69 -0.53 -4.17 9.69
C LEU A 69 0.60 -3.50 10.49
N LYS A 70 0.26 -2.62 11.43
CA LYS A 70 1.25 -1.86 12.22
C LYS A 70 2.14 -2.73 13.12
N TYR A 71 1.70 -3.94 13.47
CA TYR A 71 2.44 -4.87 14.31
C TYR A 71 3.26 -5.86 13.47
N VAL A 72 2.74 -6.27 12.32
CA VAL A 72 3.41 -7.23 11.42
C VAL A 72 4.49 -6.55 10.59
N PHE A 73 4.25 -5.31 10.16
CA PHE A 73 5.18 -4.51 9.34
C PHE A 73 5.42 -3.13 9.96
N PRO A 74 5.97 -3.07 11.19
CA PRO A 74 6.19 -1.80 11.88
C PRO A 74 7.18 -0.93 11.11
N GLN A 75 7.01 0.39 11.21
CA GLN A 75 7.91 1.35 10.60
C GLN A 75 8.03 2.61 11.46
N LYS A 76 9.18 3.26 11.39
CA LYS A 76 9.43 4.58 11.95
C LYS A 76 9.99 5.52 10.87
N PRO A 77 9.75 6.84 10.96
CA PRO A 77 10.40 7.81 10.09
C PRO A 77 11.92 7.78 10.24
N GLY A 78 12.64 7.76 9.11
CA GLY A 78 14.09 7.78 9.05
C GLY A 78 14.66 9.17 8.70
N PRO A 79 15.91 9.25 8.22
CA PRO A 79 16.55 10.51 7.83
C PRO A 79 15.81 11.19 6.67
N VAL A 80 16.04 12.50 6.52
CA VAL A 80 15.46 13.30 5.43
C VAL A 80 16.19 13.00 4.12
N VAL A 81 15.45 12.46 3.15
CA VAL A 81 15.95 12.09 1.82
C VAL A 81 15.03 12.64 0.73
N ARG A 82 15.45 12.52 -0.54
CA ARG A 82 14.58 12.76 -1.70
C ARG A 82 13.78 11.49 -2.01
N GLY A 83 12.51 11.65 -2.39
CA GLY A 83 11.64 10.50 -2.64
C GLY A 83 10.26 10.82 -3.17
N ILE A 84 9.47 9.76 -3.34
CA ILE A 84 8.05 9.82 -3.71
C ILE A 84 7.22 10.03 -2.43
N PRO A 85 6.31 11.01 -2.38
CA PRO A 85 5.47 11.25 -1.19
C PRO A 85 4.65 10.02 -0.78
N THR A 86 4.50 9.81 0.53
CA THR A 86 3.65 8.76 1.12
C THR A 86 3.02 9.25 2.43
N SER A 87 2.16 8.45 3.07
CA SER A 87 1.45 8.82 4.30
C SER A 87 0.66 10.13 4.10
N HIS A 88 0.67 11.02 5.09
CA HIS A 88 0.02 12.33 5.05
C HIS A 88 0.61 13.31 4.02
N SER A 89 1.75 12.99 3.40
CA SER A 89 2.38 13.84 2.37
C SER A 89 1.89 13.53 0.95
N ALA A 90 1.08 12.50 0.78
CA ALA A 90 0.47 12.13 -0.49
C ALA A 90 -1.06 12.20 -0.41
N LEU A 91 -1.69 12.18 -1.58
CA LEU A 91 -3.14 12.07 -1.69
C LEU A 91 -3.64 10.77 -1.07
N PRO A 92 -4.87 10.76 -0.50
CA PRO A 92 -5.77 11.91 -0.34
C PRO A 92 -5.50 12.73 0.94
N LEU A 93 -4.57 12.31 1.80
CA LEU A 93 -4.40 12.93 3.13
C LEU A 93 -3.76 14.31 3.06
N SER A 94 -2.92 14.58 2.06
CA SER A 94 -2.27 15.89 1.88
C SER A 94 -3.26 17.05 1.64
N GLU A 95 -4.49 16.76 1.21
CA GLU A 95 -5.56 17.77 1.09
C GLU A 95 -6.23 18.08 2.43
N GLN A 96 -6.14 17.16 3.40
CA GLN A 96 -6.81 17.26 4.71
C GLN A 96 -5.85 17.60 5.85
N ILE A 97 -4.54 17.46 5.60
CA ILE A 97 -3.48 17.59 6.59
C ILE A 97 -2.38 18.48 6.05
N THR A 98 -2.28 19.69 6.59
CA THR A 98 -1.11 20.56 6.37
C THR A 98 -0.02 20.16 7.36
N SER A 99 1.14 19.75 6.86
CA SER A 99 2.32 19.40 7.68
C SER A 99 3.58 20.04 7.12
N ASN A 100 4.48 20.46 8.02
CA ASN A 100 5.82 20.93 7.66
C ASN A 100 6.83 19.77 7.53
N GLU A 101 6.46 18.57 7.98
CA GLU A 101 7.28 17.36 7.90
C GLU A 101 6.71 16.44 6.82
N ASN A 102 7.42 16.29 5.71
CA ASN A 102 7.02 15.36 4.66
C ASN A 102 7.55 13.95 4.91
N TYR A 103 6.80 12.94 4.52
CA TYR A 103 7.21 11.54 4.48
C TYR A 103 7.34 11.08 3.02
N VAL A 104 8.43 10.39 2.71
CA VAL A 104 8.71 9.92 1.35
C VAL A 104 9.23 8.49 1.35
N TRP A 105 8.89 7.72 0.32
CA TRP A 105 9.68 6.55 -0.03
C TRP A 105 10.98 7.01 -0.72
N PRO A 106 12.16 6.59 -0.24
CA PRO A 106 13.43 6.95 -0.87
C PRO A 106 13.44 6.63 -2.36
N TYR A 107 13.63 7.66 -3.19
CA TYR A 107 13.69 7.52 -4.64
C TYR A 107 14.47 8.70 -5.23
N ALA A 108 15.58 8.42 -5.91
CA ALA A 108 16.54 9.46 -6.32
C ALA A 108 15.93 10.53 -7.24
N LYS A 109 14.97 10.13 -8.08
CA LYS A 109 14.25 11.02 -9.01
C LYS A 109 12.96 11.61 -8.41
N GLY A 110 12.72 11.41 -7.12
CA GLY A 110 11.49 11.83 -6.47
C GLY A 110 11.35 13.35 -6.32
N PRO A 111 10.13 13.90 -6.36
CA PRO A 111 9.91 15.35 -6.41
C PRO A 111 10.03 16.04 -5.04
N VAL A 112 9.94 15.29 -3.93
CA VAL A 112 9.83 15.85 -2.58
C VAL A 112 10.99 15.40 -1.69
N ARG A 113 11.38 16.25 -0.74
CA ARG A 113 12.27 15.88 0.37
C ARG A 113 11.46 15.69 1.65
N GLY A 114 11.74 14.61 2.37
CA GLY A 114 11.03 14.26 3.60
C GLY A 114 11.71 13.12 4.36
N HIS A 115 11.23 12.81 5.56
CA HIS A 115 11.66 11.66 6.32
C HIS A 115 11.41 10.37 5.54
N SER A 116 12.42 9.50 5.49
CA SER A 116 12.32 8.24 4.77
C SER A 116 11.39 7.27 5.46
N ILE A 117 10.43 6.74 4.69
CA ILE A 117 9.63 5.58 5.06
C ILE A 117 10.11 4.42 4.20
N ILE A 118 10.49 3.30 4.83
CA ILE A 118 10.86 2.09 4.09
C ILE A 118 9.58 1.55 3.45
N PRO A 119 9.51 1.47 2.10
CA PRO A 119 8.33 0.96 1.42
C PRO A 119 8.08 -0.50 1.81
N LEU A 120 6.83 -0.95 1.72
CA LEU A 120 6.49 -2.35 1.99
C LEU A 120 7.29 -3.30 1.11
N TYR A 121 7.58 -2.93 -0.13
CA TYR A 121 8.40 -3.71 -1.04
C TYR A 121 9.23 -2.78 -1.93
N SER A 122 10.38 -3.24 -2.41
CA SER A 122 11.39 -2.38 -3.08
C SER A 122 10.85 -1.65 -4.31
N SER A 123 9.92 -2.26 -5.05
CA SER A 123 9.34 -1.69 -6.27
C SER A 123 8.19 -0.71 -6.02
N VAL A 124 7.71 -0.56 -4.78
CA VAL A 124 6.59 0.35 -4.45
C VAL A 124 6.76 1.76 -5.01
N PRO A 125 7.92 2.45 -4.87
CA PRO A 125 8.06 3.81 -5.36
C PRO A 125 7.90 3.91 -6.86
N GLU A 126 8.37 2.90 -7.60
CA GLU A 126 8.27 2.85 -9.05
C GLU A 126 6.86 2.45 -9.49
N ALA A 127 6.26 1.43 -8.88
CA ALA A 127 4.88 1.01 -9.17
C ALA A 127 3.87 2.14 -8.92
N ALA A 128 4.09 2.95 -7.87
CA ALA A 128 3.24 4.10 -7.55
C ALA A 128 3.29 5.21 -8.62
N LEU A 129 4.41 5.39 -9.32
CA LEU A 129 4.53 6.40 -10.37
C LEU A 129 3.64 6.14 -11.60
N PHE A 130 3.20 4.89 -11.79
CA PHE A 130 2.44 4.46 -12.96
C PHE A 130 0.99 4.10 -12.64
N ASP A 131 0.56 4.21 -11.37
CA ASP A 131 -0.78 3.87 -10.91
C ASP A 131 -1.17 4.75 -9.72
N ASP A 132 -1.85 5.86 -10.00
CA ASP A 132 -2.30 6.84 -9.00
C ASP A 132 -3.21 6.20 -7.94
N ALA A 133 -4.10 5.29 -8.35
CA ALA A 133 -5.01 4.61 -7.43
C ALA A 133 -4.24 3.69 -6.46
N LEU A 134 -3.22 2.98 -6.95
CA LEU A 134 -2.33 2.20 -6.12
C LEU A 134 -1.47 3.09 -5.21
N HIS A 135 -0.97 4.22 -5.72
CA HIS A 135 -0.18 5.18 -4.95
C HIS A 135 -0.96 5.67 -3.74
N GLU A 136 -2.19 6.14 -3.94
CA GLU A 136 -3.05 6.62 -2.86
C GLU A 136 -3.33 5.53 -1.83
N LEU A 137 -3.62 4.30 -2.27
CA LEU A 137 -3.83 3.16 -1.38
C LEU A 137 -2.58 2.84 -0.53
N LEU A 138 -1.40 2.83 -1.14
CA LEU A 138 -0.13 2.57 -0.46
C LEU A 138 0.22 3.71 0.52
N ALA A 139 -0.04 4.96 0.15
CA ALA A 139 0.15 6.11 1.03
C ALA A 139 -0.73 6.01 2.28
N LEU A 140 -2.00 5.66 2.12
CA LEU A 140 -2.92 5.44 3.24
C LEU A 140 -2.46 4.30 4.15
N VAL A 141 -1.95 3.21 3.57
CA VAL A 141 -1.39 2.08 4.31
C VAL A 141 -0.16 2.48 5.13
N ASP A 142 0.70 3.35 4.61
CA ASP A 142 1.80 3.90 5.39
C ASP A 142 1.33 4.85 6.49
N ALA A 143 0.27 5.63 6.30
CA ALA A 143 -0.31 6.43 7.38
C ALA A 143 -0.77 5.55 8.56
N LEU A 144 -1.25 4.32 8.30
CA LEU A 144 -1.52 3.34 9.37
C LEU A 144 -0.25 2.87 10.11
N ARG A 145 0.87 2.74 9.40
CA ARG A 145 2.16 2.29 9.97
C ARG A 145 2.87 3.40 10.76
N VAL A 146 2.92 4.62 10.22
CA VAL A 146 3.79 5.71 10.71
C VAL A 146 3.07 6.99 11.13
N GLY A 147 1.80 7.16 10.78
CA GLY A 147 1.01 8.35 11.12
C GLY A 147 0.74 8.48 12.62
N ARG A 148 0.37 9.68 13.07
CA ARG A 148 -0.14 9.91 14.43
C ARG A 148 -1.64 9.54 14.47
N VAL A 149 -2.29 9.79 15.60
CA VAL A 149 -3.69 9.37 15.82
C VAL A 149 -4.62 9.91 14.73
N ARG A 150 -4.53 11.21 14.43
CA ARG A 150 -5.38 11.87 13.41
C ARG A 150 -5.14 11.31 12.01
N GLU A 151 -3.89 11.16 11.59
CA GLU A 151 -3.52 10.62 10.27
C GLU A 151 -4.05 9.19 10.12
N ARG A 152 -3.91 8.36 11.16
CA ARG A 152 -4.39 6.98 11.17
C ARG A 152 -5.91 6.89 11.05
N GLU A 153 -6.65 7.74 11.77
CA GLU A 153 -8.12 7.77 11.71
C GLU A 153 -8.62 8.19 10.32
N LEU A 154 -8.04 9.26 9.76
CA LEU A 154 -8.39 9.69 8.40
C LEU A 154 -8.03 8.63 7.37
N ALA A 155 -6.84 8.02 7.47
CA ALA A 155 -6.42 6.96 6.57
C ALA A 155 -7.35 5.74 6.63
N LEU A 156 -7.77 5.36 7.83
CA LEU A 156 -8.68 4.23 8.05
C LEU A 156 -10.05 4.49 7.39
N ASN A 157 -10.57 5.70 7.51
CA ASN A 157 -11.84 6.08 6.89
C ASN A 157 -11.75 6.05 5.36
N GLU A 158 -10.67 6.60 4.79
CA GLU A 158 -10.46 6.57 3.33
C GLU A 158 -10.26 5.16 2.80
N LEU A 159 -9.50 4.31 3.49
CA LEU A 159 -9.33 2.90 3.12
C LEU A 159 -10.66 2.15 3.15
N LYS A 160 -11.52 2.39 4.15
CA LYS A 160 -12.86 1.78 4.20
C LYS A 160 -13.69 2.20 2.98
N LYS A 161 -13.76 3.49 2.67
CA LYS A 161 -14.50 3.97 1.49
C LYS A 161 -14.01 3.30 0.21
N ARG A 162 -12.69 3.22 0.01
CA ARG A 162 -12.07 2.70 -1.23
C ARG A 162 -12.14 1.17 -1.33
N ILE A 163 -11.96 0.45 -0.23
CA ILE A 163 -11.91 -1.02 -0.23
C ILE A 163 -13.31 -1.61 -0.12
N ILE A 164 -14.09 -1.20 0.88
CA ILE A 164 -15.41 -1.80 1.18
C ILE A 164 -16.59 -1.00 0.60
N GLY A 165 -16.38 0.23 0.11
CA GLY A 165 -17.46 1.06 -0.44
C GLY A 165 -18.38 1.68 0.63
N LYS A 166 -17.89 1.83 1.86
CA LYS A 166 -18.62 2.38 3.02
C LYS A 166 -17.85 3.51 3.68
#